data_AF-F9T0U3-F1
#
_entry.id   AF-F9T0U3-F1
#
_cell.length_a   1.000
_cell.length_b   1.000
_cell.length_c   1.000
_cell.angle_alpha   90.00
_cell.angle_beta   90.00
_cell.angle_gamma   90.00
#
_symmetry.space_group_name_H-M   'P 1'
#
loop_
_entity.id
_entity.type
_entity.pdbx_description
1 polymer ?
#
loop_
_entity_poly.entity_id
_entity_poly.type
_entity_poly.pdbx_seq_one_letter_code
_entity_poly.pdbx_strand_id
1 'polypeptide(L)'
;MNLKLIAVVSLSAGVVACGGGGDGGSSSSATTPQTRSIKGVAIDGYISGATAFIDLNYNGKLDSGEPSAITNKEGSYSLSLAGANSDCIDFAPIVVDVPIGAIDADSPNTPIAEPYKLVFPPAMTLSSEHEIKSTTPLTTVLWNQIQADLHQGGITSCTQLKTAVNTQDKVIQNVKQLDQRIAQRYNIAVDKIYGDFIKEKDDTVYQLAQKMMPAIKKSYSETKSIQAVNAGAQQAYVDYYWKYWDDVKKQQVDKWYKVITVMTDTKLVHKEYEVSEDLQTELLLTRQTERNTQHKDGLDYSKNATIWVRDDKTYTCDIQESLEQVVQPDALTTYSLTNSSYTQEPDWVSCANKNVGAGYAQTLKATVVNNYRDGYILADASFRYENDKVPYARLVNVADQVAGFNRSTLDHLSYLSTDFNDTSVYSADSWWRAKHQHIAITPFKYNQISISRNSHGQWWKNTYYHNGTSLTECSKDQGVTWSKDCG
;
A
#
# COMPACT_ATOMS: atom_id res chain seq x y z
N MET A 1 5.95 -1.87 -10.79
CA MET A 1 7.37 -1.84 -11.21
C MET A 1 8.08 -3.02 -10.55
N ASN A 2 8.31 -4.09 -11.30
CA ASN A 2 8.98 -5.29 -10.80
C ASN A 2 10.48 -4.98 -10.58
N LEU A 3 10.92 -4.84 -9.33
CA LEU A 3 12.36 -4.82 -9.02
C LEU A 3 12.94 -6.21 -9.34
N LYS A 4 13.56 -6.34 -10.51
CA LYS A 4 14.53 -7.41 -10.74
C LYS A 4 15.79 -7.06 -9.96
N LEU A 5 15.98 -7.66 -8.79
CA LEU A 5 17.26 -7.69 -8.11
C LEU A 5 18.27 -8.43 -8.99
N ILE A 6 19.13 -7.67 -9.67
CA ILE A 6 20.35 -8.22 -10.26
C ILE A 6 21.37 -8.29 -9.14
N ALA A 7 21.67 -9.52 -8.71
CA ALA A 7 22.76 -9.83 -7.80
C ALA A 7 24.09 -9.39 -8.44
N VAL A 8 24.73 -8.39 -7.85
CA VAL A 8 26.09 -8.00 -8.21
C VAL A 8 27.05 -8.97 -7.51
N VAL A 9 27.64 -9.87 -8.29
CA VAL A 9 28.81 -10.66 -7.89
C VAL A 9 30.00 -9.71 -7.87
N SER A 10 30.40 -9.28 -6.68
CA SER A 10 31.60 -8.47 -6.45
C SER A 10 32.85 -9.34 -6.68
N LEU A 11 33.52 -9.16 -7.82
CA LEU A 11 34.89 -9.66 -8.04
C LEU A 11 35.85 -8.87 -7.13
N SER A 12 36.39 -9.53 -6.10
CA SER A 12 37.44 -9.03 -5.23
C SER A 12 38.80 -9.13 -5.93
N ALA A 13 39.38 -7.97 -6.28
CA ALA A 13 40.79 -7.87 -6.65
C ALA A 13 41.64 -7.76 -5.37
N GLY A 14 42.62 -8.66 -5.23
CA GLY A 14 43.41 -8.86 -4.03
C GLY A 14 44.40 -7.73 -3.72
N VAL A 15 44.66 -7.58 -2.41
CA VAL A 15 45.90 -7.00 -1.90
C VAL A 15 46.53 -8.05 -1.00
N VAL A 16 47.72 -8.49 -1.39
CA VAL A 16 48.58 -9.39 -0.64
C VAL A 16 49.21 -8.59 0.50
N ALA A 17 48.96 -9.00 1.74
CA ALA A 17 49.75 -8.61 2.89
C ALA A 17 50.20 -9.88 3.64
N CYS A 18 51.51 -10.07 3.62
CA CYS A 18 52.26 -11.12 4.30
C CYS A 18 52.34 -10.81 5.79
N GLY A 19 52.15 -11.81 6.67
CA GLY A 19 52.42 -11.64 8.09
C GLY A 19 52.00 -12.80 8.99
N GLY A 20 52.94 -13.70 9.28
CA GLY A 20 53.08 -14.34 10.60
C GLY A 20 52.25 -15.61 10.87
N GLY A 21 52.94 -16.73 11.13
CA GLY A 21 52.33 -18.02 11.50
C GLY A 21 52.26 -18.27 13.00
N GLY A 22 51.70 -19.43 13.38
CA GLY A 22 51.83 -20.02 14.71
C GLY A 22 50.56 -20.62 15.32
N ASP A 23 50.54 -21.95 15.40
CA ASP A 23 49.84 -22.83 16.35
C ASP A 23 48.30 -22.93 16.44
N GLY A 24 47.80 -24.05 15.91
CA GLY A 24 47.26 -25.15 16.73
C GLY A 24 46.32 -24.80 17.89
N GLY A 25 45.03 -24.70 17.58
CA GLY A 25 43.98 -24.78 18.59
C GLY A 25 42.63 -25.01 17.92
N SER A 26 42.13 -26.25 17.98
CA SER A 26 40.73 -26.56 17.69
C SER A 26 39.86 -25.85 18.73
N SER A 27 39.51 -24.58 18.48
CA SER A 27 38.42 -23.93 19.17
C SER A 27 37.13 -24.36 18.48
N SER A 28 36.56 -25.46 18.97
CA SER A 28 35.12 -25.68 18.86
C SER A 28 34.46 -24.41 19.39
N SER A 29 34.06 -23.53 18.48
CA SER A 29 33.32 -22.32 18.79
C SER A 29 31.98 -22.81 19.30
N ALA A 30 31.88 -23.00 20.62
CA ALA A 30 30.64 -23.31 21.28
C ALA A 30 29.68 -22.18 20.92
N THR A 31 28.81 -22.44 19.96
CA THR A 31 27.78 -21.51 19.53
C THR A 31 26.92 -21.28 20.76
N THR A 32 27.07 -20.13 21.39
CA THR A 32 26.22 -19.76 22.53
C THR A 32 24.78 -19.91 22.04
N PRO A 33 23.92 -20.70 22.72
CA PRO A 33 22.55 -20.88 22.26
C PRO A 33 21.86 -19.53 22.14
N GLN A 34 21.64 -19.07 20.90
CA GLN A 34 20.91 -17.85 20.64
C GLN A 34 19.52 -18.03 21.23
N THR A 35 19.10 -17.10 22.09
CA THR A 35 17.76 -17.09 22.68
C THR A 35 17.05 -15.86 22.13
N ARG A 36 15.88 -16.09 21.53
CA ARG A 36 15.02 -15.02 21.04
C ARG A 36 13.74 -15.00 21.84
N SER A 37 13.26 -13.79 22.11
CA SER A 37 12.04 -13.58 22.88
C SER A 37 11.08 -12.69 22.11
N ILE A 38 9.78 -12.96 22.27
CA ILE A 38 8.70 -12.12 21.78
C ILE A 38 7.79 -11.76 22.96
N LYS A 39 7.33 -10.51 22.98
CA LYS A 39 6.35 -10.02 23.94
C LYS A 39 5.02 -9.88 23.25
N GLY A 40 3.95 -10.10 23.98
CA GLY A 40 2.61 -9.86 23.47
C GLY A 40 1.61 -9.56 24.56
N VAL A 41 0.42 -9.18 24.12
CA VAL A 41 -0.73 -8.88 24.96
C VAL A 41 -1.96 -9.53 24.35
N ALA A 42 -2.76 -10.23 25.15
CA ALA A 42 -4.03 -10.80 24.75
C ALA A 42 -5.16 -9.78 25.00
N ILE A 43 -5.89 -9.41 23.95
CA ILE A 43 -6.87 -8.31 23.99
C ILE A 43 -8.19 -8.70 23.31
N ASP A 44 -9.19 -8.89 24.14
CA ASP A 44 -10.64 -8.97 23.89
C ASP A 44 -11.30 -8.44 25.19
N GLY A 45 -10.94 -7.20 25.53
CA GLY A 45 -10.60 -6.80 26.90
C GLY A 45 -9.31 -7.48 27.38
N TYR A 46 -8.54 -6.89 28.31
CA TYR A 46 -7.29 -7.57 28.74
C TYR A 46 -7.60 -8.94 29.35
N ILE A 47 -7.08 -10.00 28.73
CA ILE A 47 -7.39 -11.37 29.13
C ILE A 47 -6.37 -11.88 30.14
N SER A 48 -6.80 -12.17 31.36
CA SER A 48 -5.98 -12.72 32.44
C SER A 48 -6.24 -14.21 32.67
N GLY A 49 -5.16 -14.97 32.90
CA GLY A 49 -5.24 -16.41 33.17
C GLY A 49 -5.34 -17.30 31.93
N ALA A 50 -5.09 -16.76 30.73
CA ALA A 50 -4.99 -17.52 29.49
C ALA A 50 -3.57 -18.06 29.28
N THR A 51 -3.43 -19.10 28.45
CA THR A 51 -2.13 -19.68 28.09
C THR A 51 -1.71 -19.23 26.70
N ALA A 52 -0.70 -18.38 26.61
CA ALA A 52 -0.07 -17.97 25.35
C ALA A 52 1.06 -18.93 24.97
N PHE A 53 1.18 -19.32 23.71
CA PHE A 53 2.26 -20.18 23.22
C PHE A 53 2.61 -19.95 21.75
N ILE A 54 3.82 -20.35 21.36
CA ILE A 54 4.27 -20.35 19.97
C ILE A 54 3.89 -21.69 19.34
N ASP A 55 2.96 -21.67 18.37
CA ASP A 55 2.51 -22.87 17.67
C ASP A 55 3.47 -23.18 16.50
N LEU A 56 4.46 -24.02 16.77
CA LEU A 56 5.56 -24.34 15.86
C LEU A 56 5.14 -25.33 14.76
N ASN A 57 3.98 -25.98 14.91
CA ASN A 57 3.53 -27.04 13.99
C ASN A 57 2.21 -26.72 13.26
N TYR A 58 1.58 -25.57 13.55
CA TYR A 58 0.34 -25.05 12.98
C TYR A 58 -0.89 -25.91 13.30
N ASN A 59 -0.89 -26.61 14.44
CA ASN A 59 -2.04 -27.41 14.86
C ASN A 59 -2.98 -26.67 15.82
N GLY A 60 -2.60 -25.47 16.25
CA GLY A 60 -3.34 -24.61 17.17
C GLY A 60 -3.46 -25.19 18.58
N LYS A 61 -2.60 -26.10 19.01
CA LYS A 61 -2.61 -26.75 20.33
C LYS A 61 -1.22 -26.64 20.95
N LEU A 62 -1.18 -26.39 22.26
CA LEU A 62 0.07 -26.38 22.99
C LEU A 62 0.67 -27.80 23.04
N ASP A 63 1.78 -28.00 22.35
CA ASP A 63 2.52 -29.26 22.33
C ASP A 63 3.79 -29.24 23.18
N SER A 64 4.33 -30.43 23.44
CA SER A 64 5.59 -30.58 24.17
C SER A 64 6.74 -29.92 23.41
N GLY A 65 7.43 -28.99 24.07
CA GLY A 65 8.56 -28.25 23.51
C GLY A 65 8.22 -26.89 22.93
N GLU A 66 6.94 -26.51 22.89
CA GLU A 66 6.53 -25.17 22.51
C GLU A 66 6.64 -24.19 23.68
N PRO A 67 7.30 -23.02 23.50
CA PRO A 67 7.35 -22.01 24.53
C PRO A 67 5.96 -21.48 24.87
N SER A 68 5.63 -21.45 26.17
CA SER A 68 4.35 -20.97 26.67
C SER A 68 4.48 -20.06 27.90
N ALA A 69 3.50 -19.21 28.14
CA ALA A 69 3.38 -18.36 29.33
C ALA A 69 1.90 -18.12 29.69
N ILE A 70 1.62 -17.82 30.96
CA ILE A 70 0.28 -17.41 31.39
C ILE A 70 0.16 -15.88 31.31
N THR A 71 -0.97 -15.39 30.79
CA THR A 71 -1.25 -13.96 30.69
C THR A 71 -1.52 -13.36 32.07
N ASN A 72 -0.91 -12.20 32.34
CA ASN A 72 -1.11 -11.48 33.61
C ASN A 72 -2.43 -10.67 33.61
N LYS A 73 -2.64 -9.78 34.59
CA LYS A 73 -3.87 -8.97 34.70
C LYS A 73 -4.02 -7.95 33.57
N GLU A 74 -2.90 -7.52 33.01
CA GLU A 74 -2.81 -6.62 31.86
C GLU A 74 -2.73 -7.40 30.54
N GLY A 75 -3.14 -8.68 30.51
CA GLY A 75 -3.10 -9.56 29.33
C GLY A 75 -1.71 -9.87 28.79
N SER A 76 -0.66 -9.40 29.44
CA SER A 76 0.72 -9.44 28.95
C SER A 76 1.37 -10.80 29.15
N TYR A 77 2.22 -11.18 28.20
CA TYR A 77 3.01 -12.40 28.22
C TYR A 77 4.37 -12.22 27.52
N SER A 78 5.31 -13.12 27.80
CA SER A 78 6.61 -13.19 27.14
C SER A 78 6.96 -14.63 26.83
N LEU A 79 7.33 -14.91 25.58
CA LEU A 79 7.69 -16.24 25.11
C LEU A 79 9.15 -16.21 24.64
N SER A 80 9.91 -17.25 24.94
CA SER A 80 11.32 -17.34 24.60
C SER A 80 11.65 -18.69 23.99
N LEU A 81 12.32 -18.67 22.83
CA LEU A 81 12.79 -19.86 22.15
C LEU A 81 14.32 -19.81 22.10
N ALA A 82 14.97 -20.87 22.60
CA ALA A 82 16.42 -20.97 22.69
C ALA A 82 16.99 -22.01 21.71
N GLY A 83 18.27 -21.87 21.38
CA GLY A 83 19.01 -22.82 20.56
C GLY A 83 19.03 -22.45 19.08
N ALA A 84 19.47 -23.42 18.26
CA ALA A 84 19.71 -23.22 16.82
C ALA A 84 18.44 -22.84 16.02
N ASN A 85 17.25 -23.09 16.59
CA ASN A 85 15.96 -22.83 15.95
C ASN A 85 15.26 -21.58 16.52
N SER A 86 15.93 -20.76 17.34
CA SER A 86 15.32 -19.59 17.99
C SER A 86 14.69 -18.59 17.02
N ASP A 87 15.20 -18.48 15.79
CA ASP A 87 14.60 -17.63 14.75
C ASP A 87 13.22 -18.09 14.26
N CYS A 88 12.80 -19.32 14.52
CA CYS A 88 11.46 -19.79 14.13
C CYS A 88 10.32 -19.06 14.84
N ILE A 89 10.63 -18.33 15.91
CA ILE A 89 9.68 -17.45 16.61
C ILE A 89 9.01 -16.42 15.69
N ASP A 90 9.69 -15.96 14.64
CA ASP A 90 9.15 -14.96 13.69
C ASP A 90 8.20 -15.60 12.65
N PHE A 91 8.24 -16.93 12.50
CA PHE A 91 7.54 -17.72 11.47
C PHE A 91 6.32 -18.48 12.01
N ALA A 92 6.20 -18.62 13.32
CA ALA A 92 5.07 -19.28 13.97
C ALA A 92 3.99 -18.27 14.39
N PRO A 93 2.70 -18.64 14.31
CA PRO A 93 1.65 -17.91 14.97
C PRO A 93 1.80 -18.02 16.49
N ILE A 94 1.30 -17.00 17.19
CA ILE A 94 1.14 -17.03 18.64
C ILE A 94 -0.32 -17.34 18.91
N VAL A 95 -0.58 -18.40 19.67
CA VAL A 95 -1.93 -18.79 20.09
C VAL A 95 -2.10 -18.46 21.56
N VAL A 96 -3.23 -17.85 21.91
CA VAL A 96 -3.67 -17.61 23.28
C VAL A 96 -4.92 -18.46 23.51
N ASP A 97 -4.75 -19.54 24.26
CA ASP A 97 -5.84 -20.40 24.70
C ASP A 97 -6.48 -19.77 25.94
N VAL A 98 -7.72 -19.31 25.78
CA VAL A 98 -8.53 -18.70 26.84
C VAL A 98 -9.42 -19.79 27.46
N PRO A 99 -9.09 -20.28 28.67
CA PRO A 99 -9.85 -21.35 29.31
C PRO A 99 -11.10 -20.81 30.02
N ILE A 100 -11.96 -21.74 30.43
CA ILE A 100 -13.01 -21.47 31.42
C ILE A 100 -12.35 -20.93 32.70
N GLY A 101 -12.88 -19.84 33.24
CA GLY A 101 -12.38 -19.20 34.45
C GLY A 101 -11.32 -18.12 34.22
N ALA A 102 -10.87 -17.89 32.98
CA ALA A 102 -10.12 -16.69 32.63
C ALA A 102 -10.95 -15.43 32.89
N ILE A 103 -10.29 -14.29 33.08
CA ILE A 103 -10.95 -13.01 33.34
C ILE A 103 -10.71 -12.08 32.17
N ASP A 104 -11.79 -11.57 31.60
CA ASP A 104 -11.80 -10.45 30.67
C ASP A 104 -11.98 -9.15 31.46
N ALA A 105 -11.08 -8.18 31.24
CA ALA A 105 -11.12 -6.88 31.91
C ALA A 105 -12.36 -6.03 31.57
N ASP A 106 -13.05 -6.30 30.46
CA ASP A 106 -14.32 -5.65 30.12
C ASP A 106 -15.46 -6.17 31.01
N SER A 107 -15.32 -7.38 31.53
CA SER A 107 -16.27 -8.05 32.43
C SER A 107 -15.57 -8.66 33.66
N PRO A 108 -14.94 -7.86 34.54
CA PRO A 108 -14.00 -8.34 35.55
C PRO A 108 -14.63 -9.22 36.64
N ASN A 109 -15.96 -9.18 36.78
CA ASN A 109 -16.73 -9.96 37.75
C ASN A 109 -17.38 -11.21 37.13
N THR A 110 -17.19 -11.44 35.83
CA THR A 110 -17.82 -12.53 35.09
C THR A 110 -16.73 -13.35 34.41
N PRO A 111 -16.28 -14.47 35.01
CA PRO A 111 -15.28 -15.32 34.39
C PRO A 111 -15.77 -15.88 33.05
N ILE A 112 -14.85 -16.10 32.12
CA ILE A 112 -15.13 -16.71 30.81
C ILE A 112 -15.76 -18.08 31.02
N ALA A 113 -16.95 -18.28 30.45
CA ALA A 113 -17.74 -19.50 30.57
C ALA A 113 -17.50 -20.48 29.40
N GLU A 114 -17.19 -19.96 28.22
CA GLU A 114 -16.90 -20.75 27.01
C GLU A 114 -15.46 -20.50 26.57
N PRO A 115 -14.62 -21.53 26.46
CA PRO A 115 -13.24 -21.36 26.07
C PRO A 115 -13.14 -21.00 24.58
N TYR A 116 -12.18 -20.13 24.25
CA TYR A 116 -11.90 -19.71 22.89
C TYR A 116 -10.40 -19.47 22.69
N LYS A 117 -10.00 -19.16 21.46
CA LYS A 117 -8.60 -18.90 21.11
C LYS A 117 -8.48 -17.56 20.44
N LEU A 118 -7.44 -16.82 20.79
CA LEU A 118 -6.97 -15.67 20.03
C LEU A 118 -5.65 -16.06 19.35
N VAL A 119 -5.44 -15.58 18.11
CA VAL A 119 -4.25 -15.92 17.34
C VAL A 119 -3.64 -14.66 16.74
N PHE A 120 -2.34 -14.51 16.90
CA PHE A 120 -1.53 -13.56 16.16
C PHE A 120 -0.82 -14.32 15.03
N PRO A 121 -0.96 -13.89 13.76
CA PRO A 121 -0.31 -14.56 12.65
C PRO A 121 1.22 -14.42 12.76
N PRO A 122 2.03 -15.23 12.05
CA PRO A 122 3.49 -15.09 12.06
C PRO A 122 3.92 -13.64 11.87
N ALA A 123 4.85 -13.14 12.69
CA ALA A 123 5.16 -11.72 12.77
C ALA A 123 5.57 -11.08 11.43
N MET A 124 6.16 -11.87 10.52
CA MET A 124 6.52 -11.41 9.18
C MET A 124 5.36 -11.25 8.18
N THR A 125 4.17 -11.75 8.51
CA THR A 125 2.99 -11.67 7.63
C THR A 125 2.38 -10.27 7.63
N LEU A 126 2.48 -9.55 8.75
CA LEU A 126 1.94 -8.21 8.93
C LEU A 126 2.96 -7.13 8.54
N SER A 127 2.44 -5.94 8.23
CA SER A 127 3.29 -4.74 8.07
C SER A 127 3.60 -4.02 9.39
N SER A 128 3.03 -4.47 10.51
CA SER A 128 3.21 -3.84 11.83
C SER A 128 4.65 -3.97 12.35
N GLU A 129 5.18 -2.87 12.85
CA GLU A 129 6.54 -2.79 13.41
C GLU A 129 6.56 -2.85 14.94
N HIS A 130 5.41 -3.04 15.60
CA HIS A 130 5.37 -3.07 17.07
C HIS A 130 6.16 -4.25 17.62
N GLU A 131 7.00 -3.97 18.61
CA GLU A 131 7.73 -5.00 19.35
C GLU A 131 6.80 -5.92 20.14
N ILE A 132 5.67 -5.37 20.61
CA ILE A 132 4.63 -6.08 21.34
C ILE A 132 3.59 -6.58 20.34
N LYS A 133 3.31 -7.88 20.36
CA LYS A 133 2.30 -8.49 19.48
C LYS A 133 0.95 -8.51 20.19
N SER A 134 0.02 -7.68 19.73
CA SER A 134 -1.36 -7.64 20.24
C SER A 134 -2.16 -8.76 19.61
N THR A 135 -2.44 -9.81 20.39
CA THR A 135 -3.22 -10.98 19.97
C THR A 135 -4.69 -10.70 20.27
N THR A 136 -5.49 -10.46 19.24
CA THR A 136 -6.84 -9.92 19.35
C THR A 136 -7.83 -10.71 18.47
N PRO A 137 -9.16 -10.53 18.65
CA PRO A 137 -10.15 -11.06 17.70
C PRO A 137 -9.84 -10.65 16.25
N LEU A 138 -9.32 -9.44 16.04
CA LEU A 138 -8.96 -8.92 14.73
C LEU A 138 -7.83 -9.75 14.09
N THR A 139 -6.73 -9.98 14.81
CA THR A 139 -5.61 -10.78 14.30
C THR A 139 -6.00 -12.24 14.10
N THR A 140 -6.95 -12.74 14.90
CA THR A 140 -7.48 -14.11 14.83
C THR A 140 -8.25 -14.34 13.54
N VAL A 141 -9.15 -13.43 13.16
CA VAL A 141 -9.91 -13.56 11.91
C VAL A 141 -8.99 -13.46 10.70
N LEU A 142 -7.97 -12.59 10.73
CA LEU A 142 -6.94 -12.55 9.69
C LEU A 142 -6.21 -13.89 9.58
N TRP A 143 -5.76 -14.45 10.70
CA TRP A 143 -5.10 -15.76 10.72
C TRP A 143 -5.98 -16.86 10.12
N ASN A 144 -7.25 -16.94 10.52
CA ASN A 144 -8.22 -17.90 9.97
C ASN A 144 -8.37 -17.80 8.45
N GLN A 145 -8.11 -16.61 7.88
CA GLN A 145 -8.23 -16.37 6.46
C GLN A 145 -6.97 -16.76 5.67
N ILE A 146 -5.78 -16.68 6.28
CA ILE A 146 -4.50 -16.89 5.60
C ILE A 146 -3.81 -18.21 5.96
N GLN A 147 -4.18 -18.84 7.07
CA GLN A 147 -3.52 -20.06 7.58
C GLN A 147 -3.43 -21.14 6.51
N ALA A 148 -4.57 -21.50 5.90
CA ALA A 148 -4.63 -22.56 4.90
C ALA A 148 -3.83 -22.25 3.62
N ASP A 149 -3.58 -20.97 3.35
CA ASP A 149 -2.77 -20.53 2.21
C ASP A 149 -1.27 -20.52 2.54
N LEU A 150 -0.93 -20.38 3.82
CA LEU A 150 0.44 -20.55 4.31
C LEU A 150 0.81 -22.03 4.41
N HIS A 151 0.00 -22.83 5.11
CA HIS A 151 0.17 -24.27 5.23
C HIS A 151 -1.04 -24.96 5.88
N GLN A 152 -1.32 -26.21 5.49
CA GLN A 152 -2.34 -27.05 6.14
C GLN A 152 -1.71 -28.00 7.16
N GLY A 153 -1.22 -27.46 8.30
CA GLY A 153 -0.70 -28.25 9.43
C GLY A 153 0.46 -29.20 9.08
N GLY A 154 0.85 -30.10 9.98
CA GLY A 154 1.87 -31.12 9.67
C GLY A 154 3.29 -30.59 9.52
N ILE A 155 3.56 -29.39 10.04
CA ILE A 155 4.91 -28.85 10.16
C ILE A 155 5.60 -29.59 11.32
N THR A 156 6.68 -30.31 11.04
CA THR A 156 7.38 -31.11 12.06
C THR A 156 8.76 -30.55 12.44
N SER A 157 9.17 -29.44 11.82
CA SER A 157 10.48 -28.84 12.04
C SER A 157 10.50 -27.34 11.74
N CYS A 158 11.44 -26.64 12.38
CA CYS A 158 11.71 -25.23 12.14
C CYS A 158 12.05 -24.93 10.66
N THR A 159 12.75 -25.85 9.97
CA THR A 159 13.05 -25.71 8.54
C THR A 159 11.78 -25.77 7.68
N GLN A 160 10.88 -26.70 7.96
CA GLN A 160 9.58 -26.78 7.26
C GLN A 160 8.74 -25.55 7.53
N LEU A 161 8.73 -25.05 8.78
CA LEU A 161 8.02 -23.83 9.14
C LEU A 161 8.50 -22.61 8.35
N LYS A 162 9.82 -22.39 8.31
CA LYS A 162 10.43 -21.33 7.51
C LYS A 162 10.09 -21.48 6.03
N THR A 163 10.12 -22.70 5.51
CA THR A 163 9.79 -22.99 4.12
C THR A 163 8.33 -22.68 3.81
N ALA A 164 7.40 -23.08 4.67
CA ALA A 164 5.98 -22.83 4.50
C ALA A 164 5.68 -21.33 4.37
N VAL A 165 6.29 -20.50 5.20
CA VAL A 165 6.07 -19.05 5.14
C VAL A 165 6.81 -18.42 3.96
N ASN A 166 8.08 -18.74 3.75
CA ASN A 166 8.90 -18.13 2.67
C ASN A 166 8.46 -18.54 1.26
N THR A 167 7.94 -19.75 1.07
CA THR A 167 7.42 -20.16 -0.24
C THR A 167 6.08 -19.50 -0.57
N GLN A 168 5.43 -18.91 0.43
CA GLN A 168 4.15 -18.21 0.31
C GLN A 168 4.33 -16.70 0.32
N ASP A 169 5.45 -16.22 -0.25
CA ASP A 169 5.73 -14.79 -0.44
C ASP A 169 4.54 -14.04 -1.05
N LYS A 170 3.85 -14.64 -2.03
CA LYS A 170 2.66 -14.04 -2.64
C LYS A 170 1.53 -13.81 -1.64
N VAL A 171 1.29 -14.74 -0.72
CA VAL A 171 0.28 -14.60 0.34
C VAL A 171 0.66 -13.45 1.27
N ILE A 172 1.93 -13.40 1.70
CA ILE A 172 2.45 -12.34 2.57
C ILE A 172 2.33 -10.97 1.90
N GLN A 173 2.72 -10.87 0.63
CA GLN A 173 2.62 -9.63 -0.14
C GLN A 173 1.17 -9.18 -0.29
N ASN A 174 0.22 -10.10 -0.52
CA ASN A 174 -1.20 -9.76 -0.59
C ASN A 174 -1.71 -9.14 0.72
N VAL A 175 -1.34 -9.72 1.86
CA VAL A 175 -1.71 -9.19 3.19
C VAL A 175 -1.09 -7.81 3.40
N LYS A 176 0.23 -7.66 3.18
CA LYS A 176 0.91 -6.38 3.37
C LYS A 176 0.38 -5.28 2.47
N GLN A 177 0.04 -5.60 1.22
CA GLN A 177 -0.56 -4.64 0.32
C GLN A 177 -1.98 -4.25 0.74
N LEU A 178 -2.79 -5.19 1.24
CA LEU A 178 -4.11 -4.88 1.79
C LEU A 178 -3.99 -3.96 3.02
N ASP A 179 -3.10 -4.28 3.96
CA ASP A 179 -2.81 -3.45 5.13
C ASP A 179 -2.47 -2.01 4.73
N GLN A 180 -1.57 -1.84 3.76
CA GLN A 180 -1.16 -0.54 3.26
C GLN A 180 -2.31 0.24 2.61
N ARG A 181 -3.18 -0.43 1.83
CA ARG A 181 -4.35 0.21 1.21
C ARG A 181 -5.39 0.64 2.25
N ILE A 182 -5.60 -0.16 3.30
CA ILE A 182 -6.48 0.22 4.42
C ILE A 182 -5.89 1.43 5.16
N ALA A 183 -4.59 1.40 5.46
CA ALA A 183 -3.91 2.49 6.16
C ALA A 183 -4.00 3.82 5.38
N GLN A 184 -3.78 3.77 4.07
CA GLN A 184 -3.92 4.92 3.18
C GLN A 184 -5.35 5.45 3.13
N ARG A 185 -6.34 4.55 3.08
CA ARG A 185 -7.73 4.93 2.95
C ARG A 185 -8.28 5.63 4.19
N TYR A 186 -7.94 5.11 5.36
CA TYR A 186 -8.45 5.65 6.62
C TYR A 186 -7.51 6.63 7.29
N ASN A 187 -6.30 6.81 6.73
CA ASN A 187 -5.22 7.58 7.31
C ASN A 187 -4.87 7.11 8.75
N ILE A 188 -4.94 5.80 8.97
CA ILE A 188 -4.62 5.14 10.25
C ILE A 188 -3.50 4.15 9.98
N ALA A 189 -2.39 4.29 10.69
CA ALA A 189 -1.24 3.44 10.46
C ALA A 189 -1.55 1.95 10.80
N VAL A 190 -0.94 1.02 10.07
CA VAL A 190 -1.20 -0.43 10.23
C VAL A 190 -0.93 -0.92 11.66
N ASP A 191 0.05 -0.30 12.30
CA ASP A 191 0.45 -0.58 13.67
C ASP A 191 -0.62 -0.20 14.70
N LYS A 192 -1.45 0.80 14.40
CA LYS A 192 -2.64 1.18 15.17
C LYS A 192 -3.79 0.20 14.96
N ILE A 193 -3.98 -0.27 13.73
CA ILE A 193 -5.04 -1.23 13.39
C ILE A 193 -4.87 -2.54 14.17
N TYR A 194 -3.64 -3.07 14.21
CA TYR A 194 -3.32 -4.30 14.95
C TYR A 194 -2.68 -4.03 16.32
N GLY A 195 -2.84 -2.82 16.86
CA GLY A 195 -2.21 -2.36 18.09
C GLY A 195 -2.97 -2.73 19.37
N ASP A 196 -2.44 -2.27 20.50
CA ASP A 196 -3.14 -2.32 21.79
C ASP A 196 -4.09 -1.11 21.92
N PHE A 197 -5.30 -1.27 21.42
CA PHE A 197 -6.31 -0.21 21.40
C PHE A 197 -6.76 0.23 22.81
N ILE A 198 -6.68 -0.64 23.81
CA ILE A 198 -7.03 -0.31 25.20
C ILE A 198 -6.00 0.66 25.79
N LYS A 199 -4.71 0.33 25.63
CA LYS A 199 -3.62 1.19 26.11
C LYS A 199 -3.61 2.55 25.42
N GLU A 200 -3.93 2.56 24.13
CA GLU A 200 -3.97 3.78 23.33
C GLU A 200 -5.21 4.64 23.60
N LYS A 201 -6.26 4.06 24.22
CA LYS A 201 -7.55 4.72 24.49
C LYS A 201 -8.19 5.26 23.22
N ASP A 202 -8.08 4.49 22.13
CA ASP A 202 -8.60 4.85 20.82
C ASP A 202 -9.78 3.95 20.43
N ASP A 203 -10.90 4.17 21.12
CA ASP A 203 -12.14 3.43 20.89
C ASP A 203 -12.63 3.58 19.44
N THR A 204 -12.29 4.68 18.77
CA THR A 204 -12.71 4.94 17.39
C THR A 204 -12.00 4.00 16.42
N VAL A 205 -10.66 3.85 16.56
CA VAL A 205 -9.88 2.90 15.75
C VAL A 205 -10.32 1.46 16.03
N TYR A 206 -10.59 1.12 17.29
CA TYR A 206 -11.09 -0.22 17.64
C TYR A 206 -12.42 -0.55 16.95
N GLN A 207 -13.41 0.34 17.07
CA GLN A 207 -14.73 0.15 16.45
C GLN A 207 -14.63 0.10 14.92
N LEU A 208 -13.79 0.93 14.32
CA LEU A 208 -13.50 0.87 12.89
C LEU A 208 -12.91 -0.49 12.49
N ALA A 209 -11.89 -0.96 13.22
CA ALA A 209 -11.22 -2.22 12.95
C ALA A 209 -12.19 -3.42 13.05
N GLN A 210 -13.05 -3.43 14.07
CA GLN A 210 -14.12 -4.43 14.22
C GLN A 210 -15.12 -4.37 13.06
N LYS A 211 -15.66 -3.19 12.75
CA LYS A 211 -16.64 -3.01 11.66
C LYS A 211 -16.06 -3.42 10.31
N MET A 212 -14.78 -3.16 10.08
CA MET A 212 -14.10 -3.48 8.82
C MET A 212 -13.74 -4.96 8.65
N MET A 213 -13.80 -5.79 9.70
CA MET A 213 -13.33 -7.16 9.61
C MET A 213 -14.01 -8.01 8.53
N PRO A 214 -15.35 -8.01 8.38
CA PRO A 214 -16.01 -8.75 7.30
C PRO A 214 -15.53 -8.30 5.92
N ALA A 215 -15.26 -7.00 5.75
CA ALA A 215 -14.75 -6.43 4.51
C ALA A 215 -13.30 -6.86 4.24
N ILE A 216 -12.42 -6.87 5.25
CA ILE A 216 -11.04 -7.35 5.13
C ILE A 216 -11.01 -8.81 4.68
N LYS A 217 -11.82 -9.66 5.34
CA LYS A 217 -11.94 -11.08 5.01
C LYS A 217 -12.39 -11.28 3.56
N LYS A 218 -13.42 -10.55 3.14
CA LYS A 218 -13.96 -10.64 1.78
C LYS A 218 -12.98 -10.12 0.72
N SER A 219 -12.29 -9.00 1.01
CA SER A 219 -11.26 -8.41 0.15
C SER A 219 -10.15 -9.41 -0.17
N TYR A 220 -9.65 -10.12 0.86
CA TYR A 220 -8.63 -11.13 0.68
C TYR A 220 -9.12 -12.31 -0.17
N SER A 221 -10.29 -12.84 0.14
CA SER A 221 -10.88 -13.99 -0.59
C SER A 221 -11.11 -13.68 -2.08
N GLU A 222 -11.67 -12.51 -2.39
CA GLU A 222 -11.90 -12.09 -3.78
C GLU A 222 -10.61 -11.68 -4.49
N THR A 223 -9.62 -11.12 -3.77
CA THR A 223 -8.28 -10.87 -4.31
C THR A 223 -7.64 -12.16 -4.82
N LYS A 224 -7.73 -13.27 -4.07
CA LYS A 224 -7.25 -14.57 -4.56
C LYS A 224 -7.97 -15.02 -5.82
N SER A 225 -9.30 -14.87 -5.83
CA SER A 225 -10.14 -15.28 -6.95
C SER A 225 -9.81 -14.50 -8.23
N ILE A 226 -9.64 -13.18 -8.14
CA ILE A 226 -9.28 -12.35 -9.30
C ILE A 226 -7.85 -12.60 -9.76
N GLN A 227 -6.92 -12.89 -8.86
CA GLN A 227 -5.54 -13.24 -9.21
C GLN A 227 -5.45 -14.57 -9.96
N ALA A 228 -6.30 -15.55 -9.63
CA ALA A 228 -6.33 -16.85 -10.31
C ALA A 228 -6.67 -16.73 -11.80
N VAL A 229 -7.59 -15.81 -12.15
CA VAL A 229 -7.99 -15.56 -13.54
C VAL A 229 -7.16 -14.46 -14.22
N ASN A 230 -6.26 -13.79 -13.51
CA ASN A 230 -5.36 -12.74 -14.02
C ASN A 230 -3.88 -13.03 -13.67
N ALA A 231 -3.40 -14.25 -13.93
CA ALA A 231 -2.06 -14.69 -13.52
C ALA A 231 -0.90 -13.84 -14.07
N GLY A 232 -1.09 -13.13 -15.20
CA GLY A 232 -0.10 -12.23 -15.81
C GLY A 232 -0.21 -10.76 -15.38
N ALA A 233 -1.15 -10.41 -14.50
CA ALA A 233 -1.31 -9.04 -14.03
C ALA A 233 -0.17 -8.65 -13.07
N GLN A 234 0.33 -7.43 -13.24
CA GLN A 234 1.27 -6.82 -12.30
C GLN A 234 0.58 -6.54 -10.96
N GLN A 235 -0.70 -6.18 -10.99
CA GLN A 235 -1.56 -6.06 -9.81
C GLN A 235 -2.95 -6.59 -10.14
N ALA A 236 -3.52 -7.38 -9.24
CA ALA A 236 -4.92 -7.78 -9.29
C ALA A 236 -5.43 -7.94 -7.86
N TYR A 237 -6.39 -7.12 -7.45
CA TYR A 237 -6.94 -7.14 -6.11
C TYR A 237 -8.38 -6.63 -6.05
N VAL A 238 -9.06 -6.99 -4.97
CA VAL A 238 -10.38 -6.50 -4.60
C VAL A 238 -10.32 -5.96 -3.18
N ASP A 239 -10.81 -4.74 -2.98
CA ASP A 239 -10.96 -4.14 -1.65
C ASP A 239 -12.43 -3.84 -1.38
N TYR A 240 -12.90 -4.20 -0.20
CA TYR A 240 -14.14 -3.72 0.38
C TYR A 240 -13.82 -2.68 1.44
N TYR A 241 -14.55 -1.57 1.43
CA TYR A 241 -14.37 -0.53 2.43
C TYR A 241 -15.66 0.15 2.84
N TRP A 242 -15.70 0.55 4.09
CA TRP A 242 -16.76 1.37 4.66
C TRP A 242 -16.42 2.84 4.51
N LYS A 243 -17.31 3.63 3.92
CA LYS A 243 -17.25 5.08 3.91
C LYS A 243 -18.19 5.60 5.00
N TYR A 244 -17.62 6.25 6.01
CA TYR A 244 -18.35 6.84 7.13
C TYR A 244 -18.50 8.38 7.04
N TRP A 245 -17.75 9.00 6.13
CA TRP A 245 -17.71 10.44 5.95
C TRP A 245 -17.60 10.80 4.47
N ASP A 246 -18.33 11.83 4.04
CA ASP A 246 -18.24 12.42 2.71
C ASP A 246 -17.52 13.76 2.79
N ASP A 247 -16.28 13.82 2.31
CA ASP A 247 -15.46 15.03 2.36
C ASP A 247 -15.94 16.16 1.46
N VAL A 248 -16.73 15.85 0.43
CA VAL A 248 -17.26 16.85 -0.51
C VAL A 248 -18.52 17.48 0.08
N LYS A 249 -19.45 16.65 0.54
CA LYS A 249 -20.71 17.09 1.14
C LYS A 249 -20.57 17.46 2.62
N LYS A 250 -19.40 17.21 3.23
CA LYS A 250 -19.09 17.46 4.64
C LYS A 250 -20.12 16.88 5.60
N GLN A 251 -20.50 15.62 5.38
CA GLN A 251 -21.54 14.93 6.16
C GLN A 251 -21.17 13.48 6.43
N GLN A 252 -21.76 12.91 7.49
CA GLN A 252 -21.68 11.48 7.75
C GLN A 252 -22.43 10.70 6.68
N VAL A 253 -21.91 9.53 6.35
CA VAL A 253 -22.55 8.55 5.48
C VAL A 253 -22.35 7.17 6.08
N ASP A 254 -23.13 6.17 5.66
CA ASP A 254 -22.95 4.78 6.07
C ASP A 254 -23.12 3.90 4.85
N LYS A 255 -22.04 3.77 4.07
CA LYS A 255 -22.06 3.09 2.77
C LYS A 255 -20.87 2.16 2.62
N TRP A 256 -21.11 1.04 1.97
CA TRP A 256 -20.08 0.06 1.65
C TRP A 256 -19.73 0.14 0.18
N TYR A 257 -18.46 -0.07 -0.11
CA TYR A 257 -17.93 -0.01 -1.45
C TYR A 257 -17.04 -1.20 -1.74
N LYS A 258 -17.05 -1.65 -3.00
CA LYS A 258 -16.16 -2.65 -3.57
C LYS A 258 -15.32 -2.00 -4.65
N VAL A 259 -14.01 -2.15 -4.55
CA VAL A 259 -13.03 -1.70 -5.53
C VAL A 259 -12.38 -2.91 -6.17
N ILE A 260 -12.32 -2.93 -7.48
CA ILE A 260 -11.64 -3.95 -8.27
C ILE A 260 -10.55 -3.26 -9.07
N THR A 261 -9.30 -3.70 -8.91
CA THR A 261 -8.17 -3.19 -9.71
C THR A 261 -7.46 -4.36 -10.37
N VAL A 262 -7.31 -4.29 -11.70
CA VAL A 262 -6.47 -5.20 -12.48
C VAL A 262 -5.56 -4.35 -13.37
N MET A 263 -4.25 -4.54 -13.22
CA MET A 263 -3.24 -3.81 -13.96
C MET A 263 -2.24 -4.78 -14.57
N THR A 264 -2.04 -4.63 -15.88
CA THR A 264 -0.97 -5.23 -16.67
C THR A 264 -0.04 -4.12 -17.15
N ASP A 265 0.97 -4.47 -17.93
CA ASP A 265 1.88 -3.50 -18.55
C ASP A 265 1.13 -2.48 -19.42
N THR A 266 0.17 -2.95 -20.21
CA THR A 266 -0.52 -2.16 -21.23
C THR A 266 -1.97 -1.84 -20.89
N LYS A 267 -2.50 -2.33 -19.78
CA LYS A 267 -3.91 -2.12 -19.41
C LYS A 267 -4.12 -1.94 -17.91
N LEU A 268 -4.89 -0.94 -17.52
CA LEU A 268 -5.48 -0.78 -16.20
C LEU A 268 -7.00 -0.86 -16.32
N VAL A 269 -7.62 -1.64 -15.44
CA VAL A 269 -9.06 -1.63 -15.18
C VAL A 269 -9.24 -1.37 -13.69
N HIS A 270 -9.96 -0.31 -13.36
CA HIS A 270 -10.33 0.03 -12.01
C HIS A 270 -11.84 0.29 -11.94
N LYS A 271 -12.54 -0.38 -11.04
CA LYS A 271 -13.99 -0.24 -10.86
C LYS A 271 -14.30 -0.05 -9.39
N GLU A 272 -15.26 0.82 -9.10
CA GLU A 272 -15.80 1.05 -7.77
C GLU A 272 -17.32 0.92 -7.83
N TYR A 273 -17.86 0.11 -6.93
CA TYR A 273 -19.28 -0.09 -6.76
C TYR A 273 -19.68 0.27 -5.34
N GLU A 274 -20.81 0.94 -5.16
CA GLU A 274 -21.57 0.87 -3.91
C GLU A 274 -22.16 -0.54 -3.80
N VAL A 275 -22.07 -1.16 -2.62
CA VAL A 275 -22.54 -2.52 -2.34
C VAL A 275 -23.47 -2.56 -1.13
N SER A 276 -24.27 -3.63 -1.03
CA SER A 276 -25.10 -3.90 0.15
C SER A 276 -24.27 -4.08 1.42
N GLU A 277 -24.91 -3.92 2.59
CA GLU A 277 -24.24 -4.03 3.89
C GLU A 277 -23.64 -5.42 4.17
N ASP A 278 -24.27 -6.47 3.65
CA ASP A 278 -23.73 -7.85 3.67
C ASP A 278 -22.57 -8.07 2.67
N LEU A 279 -22.21 -7.01 1.94
CA LEU A 279 -21.18 -6.92 0.91
C LEU A 279 -21.47 -7.79 -0.33
N GLN A 280 -22.62 -8.45 -0.44
CA GLN A 280 -22.89 -9.45 -1.49
C GLN A 280 -23.37 -8.87 -2.81
N THR A 281 -24.09 -7.76 -2.78
CA THR A 281 -24.79 -7.23 -3.95
C THR A 281 -24.16 -5.93 -4.39
N GLU A 282 -23.75 -5.85 -5.66
CA GLU A 282 -23.33 -4.61 -6.31
C GLU A 282 -24.59 -3.78 -6.62
N LEU A 283 -24.69 -2.59 -6.03
CA LEU A 283 -25.87 -1.73 -6.10
C LEU A 283 -25.75 -0.66 -7.19
N LEU A 284 -24.58 -0.01 -7.27
CA LEU A 284 -24.35 1.12 -8.18
C LEU A 284 -22.88 1.20 -8.55
N LEU A 285 -22.57 1.25 -9.85
CA LEU A 285 -21.23 1.61 -10.31
C LEU A 285 -21.00 3.09 -10.04
N THR A 286 -20.09 3.42 -9.12
CA THR A 286 -19.79 4.81 -8.74
C THR A 286 -18.63 5.38 -9.51
N ARG A 287 -17.67 4.54 -9.91
CA ARG A 287 -16.52 4.93 -10.74
C ARG A 287 -16.04 3.76 -11.59
N GLN A 288 -15.64 4.03 -12.82
CA GLN A 288 -14.87 3.08 -13.62
C GLN A 288 -13.80 3.83 -14.40
N THR A 289 -12.60 3.27 -14.43
CA THR A 289 -11.44 3.79 -15.16
C THR A 289 -10.85 2.64 -15.96
N GLU A 290 -10.68 2.84 -17.28
CA GLU A 290 -9.88 1.96 -18.12
C GLU A 290 -8.80 2.75 -18.84
N ARG A 291 -7.55 2.33 -18.68
CA ARG A 291 -6.41 2.89 -19.41
C ARG A 291 -5.80 1.81 -20.28
N ASN A 292 -5.59 2.12 -21.55
CA ASN A 292 -4.83 1.29 -22.50
C ASN A 292 -3.56 2.03 -22.88
N THR A 293 -2.43 1.34 -22.88
CA THR A 293 -1.09 1.89 -23.10
C THR A 293 -0.40 1.15 -24.24
N GLN A 294 0.30 1.90 -25.08
CA GLN A 294 1.18 1.39 -26.13
C GLN A 294 2.59 1.93 -25.88
N HIS A 295 3.55 1.03 -25.75
CA HIS A 295 4.96 1.37 -25.61
C HIS A 295 5.61 1.48 -26.99
N LYS A 296 6.29 2.59 -27.28
CA LYS A 296 6.90 2.85 -28.58
C LYS A 296 8.19 3.65 -28.48
N ASP A 297 9.32 2.99 -28.71
CA ASP A 297 10.66 3.61 -28.87
C ASP A 297 10.98 4.68 -27.81
N GLY A 298 10.75 4.35 -26.54
CA GLY A 298 10.98 5.23 -25.39
C GLY A 298 9.90 6.28 -25.14
N LEU A 299 8.72 6.13 -25.77
CA LEU A 299 7.52 6.93 -25.56
C LEU A 299 6.35 6.01 -25.22
N ASP A 300 5.56 6.39 -24.22
CA ASP A 300 4.31 5.73 -23.88
C ASP A 300 3.15 6.57 -24.40
N TYR A 301 2.31 5.96 -25.25
CA TYR A 301 1.00 6.47 -25.57
C TYR A 301 -0.02 5.83 -24.64
N SER A 302 -0.90 6.61 -24.01
CA SER A 302 -2.02 6.03 -23.27
C SER A 302 -3.34 6.75 -23.51
N LYS A 303 -4.42 5.97 -23.54
CA LYS A 303 -5.79 6.46 -23.57
C LYS A 303 -6.52 5.97 -22.33
N ASN A 304 -7.04 6.90 -21.54
CA ASN A 304 -7.79 6.66 -20.33
C ASN A 304 -9.24 7.15 -20.51
N ALA A 305 -10.21 6.29 -20.25
CA ALA A 305 -11.60 6.66 -20.08
C ALA A 305 -11.98 6.46 -18.62
N THR A 306 -12.56 7.48 -17.99
CA THR A 306 -13.01 7.43 -16.61
C THR A 306 -14.44 7.97 -16.49
N ILE A 307 -15.31 7.26 -15.79
CA ILE A 307 -16.62 7.76 -15.37
C ILE A 307 -16.68 7.91 -13.85
N TRP A 308 -17.46 8.88 -13.38
CA TRP A 308 -17.95 8.93 -12.00
C TRP A 308 -19.42 9.34 -11.97
N VAL A 309 -20.18 8.72 -11.08
CA VAL A 309 -21.63 8.89 -10.99
C VAL A 309 -22.00 10.28 -10.48
N ARG A 310 -23.10 10.82 -11.00
CA ARG A 310 -23.72 12.10 -10.60
C ARG A 310 -24.97 11.85 -9.76
N ASP A 311 -25.48 12.90 -9.12
CA ASP A 311 -26.70 12.80 -8.29
C ASP A 311 -27.94 12.37 -9.09
N ASP A 312 -28.00 12.68 -10.39
CA ASP A 312 -29.08 12.25 -11.31
C ASP A 312 -28.90 10.82 -11.86
N LYS A 313 -27.91 10.08 -11.34
CA LYS A 313 -27.50 8.73 -11.77
C LYS A 313 -26.99 8.62 -13.21
N THR A 314 -26.72 9.74 -13.88
CA THR A 314 -25.87 9.73 -15.08
C THR A 314 -24.39 9.80 -14.67
N TYR A 315 -23.48 9.76 -15.65
CA TYR A 315 -22.05 9.78 -15.41
C TYR A 315 -21.41 11.03 -16.01
N THR A 316 -20.47 11.61 -15.27
CA THR A 316 -19.47 12.47 -15.90
C THR A 316 -18.41 11.55 -16.50
N CYS A 317 -18.10 11.73 -17.77
CA CYS A 317 -17.09 10.99 -18.52
C CYS A 317 -15.89 11.90 -18.78
N ASP A 318 -14.70 11.45 -18.38
CA ASP A 318 -13.41 12.05 -18.67
C ASP A 318 -12.64 11.16 -19.64
N ILE A 319 -12.26 11.72 -20.78
CA ILE A 319 -11.36 11.08 -21.73
C ILE A 319 -10.04 11.81 -21.68
N GLN A 320 -8.99 11.07 -21.35
CA GLN A 320 -7.61 11.54 -21.40
C GLN A 320 -6.81 10.76 -22.43
N GLU A 321 -5.98 11.47 -23.17
CA GLU A 321 -4.98 10.91 -24.07
C GLU A 321 -3.62 11.50 -23.75
N SER A 322 -2.62 10.66 -23.46
CA SER A 322 -1.27 11.09 -23.07
C SER A 322 -0.21 10.53 -24.00
N LEU A 323 0.80 11.36 -24.28
CA LEU A 323 2.12 10.96 -24.75
C LEU A 323 3.13 11.26 -23.63
N GLU A 324 3.92 10.28 -23.22
CA GLU A 324 4.84 10.40 -22.08
C GLU A 324 6.22 9.85 -22.44
N GLN A 325 7.28 10.63 -22.26
CA GLN A 325 8.63 10.11 -22.42
C GLN A 325 8.98 9.13 -21.29
N VAL A 326 9.53 7.99 -21.66
CA VAL A 326 10.09 7.04 -20.70
C VAL A 326 11.45 7.56 -20.22
N VAL A 327 11.70 7.45 -18.91
CA VAL A 327 13.00 7.79 -18.30
C VAL A 327 14.09 6.92 -18.93
N GLN A 328 15.26 7.50 -19.20
CA GLN A 328 16.44 6.76 -19.68
C GLN A 328 17.66 7.05 -18.79
N PRO A 329 18.68 6.17 -18.76
CA PRO A 329 19.87 6.35 -17.91
C PRO A 329 20.60 7.69 -18.10
N ASP A 330 20.58 8.23 -19.32
CA ASP A 330 21.20 9.48 -19.76
C ASP A 330 20.20 10.65 -19.89
N ALA A 331 18.91 10.40 -19.67
CA ALA A 331 17.85 11.41 -19.76
C ALA A 331 16.85 11.24 -18.61
N LEU A 332 17.19 11.86 -17.47
CA LEU A 332 16.38 11.86 -16.24
C LEU A 332 15.27 12.92 -16.23
N THR A 333 15.32 13.86 -17.17
CA THR A 333 14.21 14.78 -17.44
C THR A 333 13.32 14.18 -18.53
N THR A 334 12.02 14.16 -18.27
CA THR A 334 10.99 13.64 -19.17
C THR A 334 9.91 14.68 -19.39
N TYR A 335 9.32 14.64 -20.58
CA TYR A 335 8.19 15.49 -20.94
C TYR A 335 6.97 14.65 -21.26
N SER A 336 5.81 15.21 -20.95
CA SER A 336 4.52 14.62 -21.31
C SER A 336 3.55 15.67 -21.81
N LEU A 337 2.63 15.22 -22.65
CA LEU A 337 1.50 15.98 -23.15
C LEU A 337 0.25 15.16 -22.93
N THR A 338 -0.74 15.71 -22.23
CA THR A 338 -2.02 15.08 -21.98
C THR A 338 -3.15 15.96 -22.46
N ASN A 339 -4.01 15.42 -23.32
CA ASN A 339 -5.27 16.06 -23.71
C ASN A 339 -6.40 15.48 -22.86
N SER A 340 -7.33 16.33 -22.40
CA SER A 340 -8.45 15.93 -21.54
C SER A 340 -9.74 16.61 -21.98
N SER A 341 -10.85 15.87 -21.98
CA SER A 341 -12.18 16.42 -22.28
C SER A 341 -13.25 15.74 -21.43
N TYR A 342 -14.27 16.50 -21.04
CA TYR A 342 -15.36 16.02 -20.20
C TYR A 342 -16.70 16.04 -20.95
N THR A 343 -17.51 15.01 -20.74
CA THR A 343 -18.87 14.89 -21.28
C THR A 343 -19.81 14.28 -20.22
N GLN A 344 -21.11 14.33 -20.44
CA GLN A 344 -22.10 13.64 -19.62
C GLN A 344 -22.65 12.45 -20.41
N GLU A 345 -22.58 11.27 -19.83
CA GLU A 345 -22.92 10.01 -20.50
C GLU A 345 -23.90 9.18 -19.65
N PRO A 346 -24.79 8.40 -20.28
CA PRO A 346 -25.74 7.56 -19.55
C PRO A 346 -25.09 6.33 -18.91
N ASP A 347 -23.98 5.84 -19.48
CA ASP A 347 -23.34 4.59 -19.06
C ASP A 347 -21.85 4.52 -19.44
N TRP A 348 -21.18 3.47 -18.96
CA TRP A 348 -19.78 3.19 -19.26
C TRP A 348 -19.51 3.01 -20.76
N VAL A 349 -20.37 2.30 -21.48
CA VAL A 349 -20.15 1.96 -22.89
C VAL A 349 -20.14 3.22 -23.76
N SER A 350 -21.02 4.17 -23.43
CA SER A 350 -21.12 5.48 -24.07
C SER A 350 -19.86 6.32 -23.83
N CYS A 351 -19.25 6.21 -22.64
CA CYS A 351 -17.99 6.88 -22.33
C CYS A 351 -16.76 6.21 -22.96
N ALA A 352 -16.60 4.90 -22.77
CA ALA A 352 -15.38 4.16 -23.12
C ALA A 352 -15.01 4.23 -24.61
N ASN A 353 -16.02 4.41 -25.48
CA ASN A 353 -15.83 4.50 -26.93
C ASN A 353 -15.48 5.92 -27.41
N LYS A 354 -15.47 6.93 -26.52
CA LYS A 354 -15.16 8.31 -26.90
C LYS A 354 -13.68 8.56 -27.10
N ASN A 355 -13.42 9.59 -27.89
CA ASN A 355 -12.12 10.22 -28.07
C ASN A 355 -12.13 11.58 -27.37
N VAL A 356 -10.97 12.25 -27.33
CA VAL A 356 -10.89 13.60 -26.79
C VAL A 356 -11.79 14.51 -27.64
N GLY A 357 -12.77 15.13 -27.00
CA GLY A 357 -13.82 15.92 -27.64
C GLY A 357 -13.43 17.38 -27.92
N ALA A 358 -14.38 18.14 -28.46
CA ALA A 358 -14.22 19.58 -28.65
C ALA A 358 -14.09 20.34 -27.32
N GLY A 359 -13.37 21.47 -27.32
CA GLY A 359 -13.13 22.25 -26.09
C GLY A 359 -12.20 21.56 -25.09
N TYR A 360 -11.41 20.58 -25.55
CA TYR A 360 -10.44 19.89 -24.70
C TYR A 360 -9.38 20.84 -24.14
N ALA A 361 -8.80 20.44 -23.01
CA ALA A 361 -7.63 21.08 -22.44
C ALA A 361 -6.40 20.23 -22.73
N GLN A 362 -5.25 20.89 -22.90
CA GLN A 362 -3.95 20.24 -23.03
C GLN A 362 -3.07 20.61 -21.84
N THR A 363 -2.45 19.61 -21.24
CA THR A 363 -1.50 19.78 -20.15
C THR A 363 -0.13 19.34 -20.62
N LEU A 364 0.85 20.23 -20.53
CA LEU A 364 2.25 19.93 -20.74
C LEU A 364 2.92 19.76 -19.39
N LYS A 365 3.74 18.73 -19.23
CA LYS A 365 4.43 18.48 -17.96
C LYS A 365 5.88 18.11 -18.20
N ALA A 366 6.76 18.70 -17.39
CA ALA A 366 8.16 18.34 -17.29
C ALA A 366 8.41 17.68 -15.92
N THR A 367 9.19 16.61 -15.88
CA THR A 367 9.47 15.85 -14.65
C THR A 367 10.93 15.45 -14.60
N VAL A 368 11.56 15.66 -13.45
CA VAL A 368 12.94 15.23 -13.15
C VAL A 368 12.89 14.13 -12.10
N VAL A 369 13.57 13.02 -12.37
CA VAL A 369 13.77 11.93 -11.40
C VAL A 369 15.20 11.87 -10.89
N ASN A 370 15.40 11.21 -9.75
CA ASN A 370 16.70 11.09 -9.09
C ASN A 370 17.70 10.24 -9.89
N ASN A 371 17.22 9.11 -10.42
CA ASN A 371 17.99 8.17 -11.23
C ASN A 371 17.03 7.24 -11.98
N TYR A 372 17.57 6.48 -12.94
CA TYR A 372 16.79 5.55 -13.78
C TYR A 372 16.27 4.32 -13.04
N ARG A 373 16.92 3.86 -11.96
CA ARG A 373 16.53 2.62 -11.26
C ARG A 373 15.35 2.83 -10.32
N ASP A 374 15.45 3.84 -9.47
CA ASP A 374 14.46 4.13 -8.44
C ASP A 374 13.34 5.01 -9.00
N GLY A 375 13.68 5.93 -9.92
CA GLY A 375 12.72 6.79 -10.59
C GLY A 375 11.99 7.75 -9.65
N TYR A 376 12.55 8.05 -8.47
CA TYR A 376 11.92 8.97 -7.53
C TYR A 376 11.87 10.37 -8.13
N ILE A 377 10.67 10.92 -8.24
CA ILE A 377 10.46 12.29 -8.72
C ILE A 377 11.15 13.24 -7.73
N LEU A 378 11.94 14.17 -8.26
CA LEU A 378 12.58 15.25 -7.50
C LEU A 378 11.87 16.59 -7.72
N ALA A 379 11.41 16.83 -8.94
CA ALA A 379 10.67 18.02 -9.29
C ALA A 379 9.76 17.76 -10.48
N ASP A 380 8.62 18.42 -10.51
CA ASP A 380 7.75 18.46 -11.68
C ASP A 380 7.04 19.81 -11.81
N ALA A 381 6.73 20.16 -13.05
CA ALA A 381 5.96 21.35 -13.38
C ALA A 381 4.93 20.98 -14.44
N SER A 382 3.69 21.43 -14.27
CA SER A 382 2.59 21.18 -15.20
C SER A 382 1.93 22.50 -15.60
N PHE A 383 1.62 22.62 -16.89
CA PHE A 383 1.09 23.83 -17.53
C PHE A 383 -0.16 23.44 -18.30
N ARG A 384 -1.30 24.00 -17.92
CA ARG A 384 -2.61 23.68 -18.50
C ARG A 384 -3.09 24.80 -19.40
N TYR A 385 -3.52 24.41 -20.60
CA TYR A 385 -4.02 25.25 -21.67
C TYR A 385 -5.45 24.83 -21.97
N GLU A 386 -6.35 25.79 -22.08
CA GLU A 386 -7.78 25.55 -22.35
C GLU A 386 -8.24 26.29 -23.60
N ASN A 387 -9.29 25.77 -24.24
CA ASN A 387 -9.96 26.40 -25.38
C ASN A 387 -8.97 26.73 -26.53
N ASP A 388 -9.00 27.93 -27.10
CA ASP A 388 -8.21 28.27 -28.30
C ASP A 388 -6.70 28.46 -28.04
N LYS A 389 -6.22 28.24 -26.81
CA LYS A 389 -4.81 28.41 -26.43
C LYS A 389 -3.96 27.14 -26.52
N VAL A 390 -4.54 26.04 -27.00
CA VAL A 390 -3.83 24.75 -27.08
C VAL A 390 -2.60 24.83 -27.99
N PRO A 391 -1.38 24.61 -27.47
CA PRO A 391 -0.16 24.85 -28.24
C PRO A 391 0.12 23.77 -29.29
N TYR A 392 -0.30 22.53 -29.06
CA TYR A 392 -0.03 21.40 -29.96
C TYR A 392 -1.31 20.70 -30.42
N ALA A 393 -2.16 21.42 -31.17
CA ALA A 393 -3.42 20.89 -31.70
C ALA A 393 -3.26 19.69 -32.65
N ARG A 394 -2.05 19.45 -33.18
CA ARG A 394 -1.74 18.25 -34.00
C ARG A 394 -1.50 16.98 -33.18
N LEU A 395 -1.33 17.10 -31.87
CA LEU A 395 -1.04 15.99 -30.96
C LEU A 395 -2.28 15.63 -30.13
N VAL A 396 -3.43 15.47 -30.78
CA VAL A 396 -4.70 15.04 -30.16
C VAL A 396 -5.36 13.94 -31.01
N ASN A 397 -5.94 12.94 -30.36
CA ASN A 397 -6.53 11.75 -30.96
C ASN A 397 -5.57 11.05 -31.93
N VAL A 398 -4.35 10.81 -31.47
CA VAL A 398 -3.21 10.33 -32.28
C VAL A 398 -2.97 8.83 -32.19
N ALA A 399 -3.94 8.06 -31.68
CA ALA A 399 -3.85 6.60 -31.53
C ALA A 399 -3.30 5.90 -32.79
N ASP A 400 -3.78 6.30 -33.97
CA ASP A 400 -3.42 5.68 -35.26
C ASP A 400 -2.06 6.16 -35.80
N GLN A 401 -1.48 7.19 -35.19
CA GLN A 401 -0.20 7.79 -35.58
C GLN A 401 0.96 7.35 -34.69
N VAL A 402 0.68 6.66 -33.57
CA VAL A 402 1.68 6.24 -32.57
C VAL A 402 2.85 5.49 -33.20
N ALA A 403 2.61 4.69 -34.24
CA ALA A 403 3.66 3.95 -34.94
C ALA A 403 4.80 4.82 -35.49
N GLY A 404 4.51 6.08 -35.82
CA GLY A 404 5.49 7.07 -36.31
C GLY A 404 6.16 7.90 -35.20
N PHE A 405 5.75 7.74 -33.95
CA PHE A 405 6.32 8.45 -32.82
C PHE A 405 7.47 7.66 -32.18
N ASN A 406 8.29 8.41 -31.45
CA ASN A 406 9.38 7.92 -30.61
C ASN A 406 9.59 8.90 -29.44
N ARG A 407 10.54 8.60 -28.55
CA ARG A 407 10.84 9.49 -27.41
C ARG A 407 11.06 10.95 -27.80
N SER A 408 11.79 11.25 -28.87
CA SER A 408 12.15 12.63 -29.24
C SER A 408 10.98 13.47 -29.77
N THR A 409 9.82 12.84 -30.01
CA THR A 409 8.56 13.52 -30.35
C THR A 409 8.26 14.68 -29.42
N LEU A 410 8.62 14.57 -28.13
CA LEU A 410 8.35 15.58 -27.10
C LEU A 410 9.57 16.44 -26.71
N ASP A 411 10.73 16.32 -27.37
CA ASP A 411 11.94 17.07 -27.00
C ASP A 411 11.80 18.59 -27.15
N HIS A 412 10.88 19.01 -28.02
CA HIS A 412 10.52 20.41 -28.20
C HIS A 412 9.87 21.03 -26.94
N LEU A 413 9.49 20.23 -25.94
CA LEU A 413 8.99 20.70 -24.64
C LEU A 413 10.12 21.05 -23.65
N SER A 414 11.39 20.94 -24.05
CA SER A 414 12.56 21.21 -23.19
C SER A 414 12.72 22.65 -22.70
N TYR A 415 11.91 23.60 -23.20
CA TYR A 415 11.87 24.96 -22.67
C TYR A 415 11.14 25.07 -21.32
N LEU A 416 10.40 24.02 -20.92
CA LEU A 416 9.66 23.99 -19.65
C LEU A 416 10.62 23.77 -18.48
N SER A 417 10.74 24.78 -17.62
CA SER A 417 11.56 24.69 -16.40
C SER A 417 10.85 23.87 -15.32
N THR A 418 11.58 22.95 -14.69
CA THR A 418 11.16 22.24 -13.47
C THR A 418 11.67 22.92 -12.20
N ASP A 419 12.35 24.07 -12.30
CA ASP A 419 12.73 24.83 -11.11
C ASP A 419 11.47 25.22 -10.35
N PHE A 420 11.45 24.85 -9.07
CA PHE A 420 10.36 25.14 -8.16
C PHE A 420 10.13 26.64 -8.01
N ASN A 421 11.17 27.48 -8.13
CA ASN A 421 11.09 28.93 -7.95
C ASN A 421 10.86 29.71 -9.25
N ASP A 422 10.89 29.05 -10.41
CA ASP A 422 10.64 29.70 -11.70
C ASP A 422 9.23 30.29 -11.78
N THR A 423 9.10 31.47 -12.38
CA THR A 423 7.84 32.21 -12.49
C THR A 423 7.30 32.24 -13.91
N SER A 424 7.95 31.54 -14.84
CA SER A 424 7.52 31.46 -16.24
C SER A 424 6.18 30.75 -16.35
N VAL A 425 5.25 31.36 -17.11
CA VAL A 425 3.88 30.89 -17.30
C VAL A 425 3.72 30.11 -18.61
N TYR A 426 4.60 30.36 -19.59
CA TYR A 426 4.57 29.74 -20.92
C TYR A 426 3.19 29.83 -21.62
N SER A 427 2.51 30.96 -21.44
CA SER A 427 1.16 31.24 -21.96
C SER A 427 0.05 30.29 -21.48
N ALA A 428 0.31 29.49 -20.44
CA ALA A 428 -0.68 28.59 -19.85
C ALA A 428 -1.77 29.37 -19.10
N ASP A 429 -2.98 28.83 -19.08
CA ASP A 429 -4.10 29.36 -18.30
C ASP A 429 -3.89 29.12 -16.80
N SER A 430 -3.26 27.99 -16.46
CA SER A 430 -2.85 27.69 -15.09
C SER A 430 -1.60 26.81 -15.08
N TRP A 431 -0.89 26.85 -13.96
CA TRP A 431 0.29 26.02 -13.77
C TRP A 431 0.42 25.57 -12.31
N TRP A 432 1.12 24.46 -12.14
CA TRP A 432 1.51 23.92 -10.85
C TRP A 432 2.99 23.52 -10.90
N ARG A 433 3.69 23.65 -9.78
CA ARG A 433 5.09 23.24 -9.61
C ARG A 433 5.24 22.52 -8.30
N ALA A 434 6.03 21.46 -8.28
CA ALA A 434 6.35 20.71 -7.08
C ALA A 434 7.81 20.32 -7.01
N LYS A 435 8.31 20.25 -5.77
CA LYS A 435 9.58 19.62 -5.42
C LYS A 435 9.31 18.53 -4.40
N HIS A 436 10.08 17.46 -4.49
CA HIS A 436 9.86 16.24 -3.72
C HIS A 436 11.15 15.80 -3.05
N GLN A 437 11.04 15.30 -1.83
CA GLN A 437 12.14 14.74 -1.06
C GLN A 437 11.77 13.36 -0.55
N HIS A 438 12.68 12.41 -0.73
CA HIS A 438 12.53 11.04 -0.22
C HIS A 438 13.50 10.85 0.95
N ILE A 439 12.96 10.70 2.15
CA ILE A 439 13.70 10.59 3.40
C ILE A 439 13.79 9.12 3.76
N ALA A 440 14.99 8.56 3.68
CA ALA A 440 15.23 7.17 4.06
C ALA A 440 15.02 6.97 5.56
N ILE A 441 14.18 6.00 5.91
CA ILE A 441 14.00 5.48 7.27
C ILE A 441 14.86 4.23 7.45
N THR A 442 14.89 3.40 6.41
CA THR A 442 15.80 2.26 6.23
C THR A 442 16.26 2.25 4.77
N PRO A 443 17.20 1.39 4.36
CA PRO A 443 17.59 1.27 2.95
C PRO A 443 16.44 0.90 1.99
N PHE A 444 15.28 0.47 2.51
CA PHE A 444 14.14 0.03 1.71
C PHE A 444 12.82 0.73 2.08
N LYS A 445 12.84 1.68 3.02
CA LYS A 445 11.64 2.40 3.48
C LYS A 445 11.90 3.89 3.49
N TYR A 446 10.96 4.65 2.91
CA TYR A 446 11.09 6.08 2.70
C TYR A 446 9.81 6.79 3.08
N ASN A 447 9.95 7.95 3.70
CA ASN A 447 8.87 8.95 3.71
C ASN A 447 9.07 9.88 2.51
N GLN A 448 7.98 10.33 1.90
CA GLN A 448 8.02 11.32 0.82
C GLN A 448 7.42 12.64 1.31
N ILE A 449 8.14 13.75 1.10
CA ILE A 449 7.60 15.10 1.28
C ILE A 449 7.48 15.75 -0.09
N SER A 450 6.29 16.22 -0.43
CA SER A 450 6.02 16.99 -1.64
C SER A 450 5.60 18.40 -1.26
N ILE A 451 6.34 19.40 -1.71
CA ILE A 451 5.99 20.82 -1.57
C ILE A 451 5.60 21.33 -2.93
N SER A 452 4.43 21.96 -3.02
CA SER A 452 3.85 22.40 -4.27
C SER A 452 3.27 23.80 -4.18
N ARG A 453 3.22 24.47 -5.33
CA ARG A 453 2.57 25.77 -5.50
C ARG A 453 1.94 25.90 -6.87
N ASN A 454 0.93 26.75 -7.01
CA ASN A 454 0.24 26.96 -8.28
C ASN A 454 0.13 28.44 -8.68
N SER A 455 -0.43 28.67 -9.87
CA SER A 455 -0.69 29.99 -10.45
C SER A 455 -1.66 30.86 -9.65
N HIS A 456 -2.42 30.29 -8.71
CA HIS A 456 -3.32 31.02 -7.81
C HIS A 456 -2.64 31.43 -6.50
N GLY A 457 -1.33 31.19 -6.36
CA GLY A 457 -0.58 31.52 -5.15
C GLY A 457 -0.84 30.59 -3.97
N GLN A 458 -1.49 29.43 -4.21
CA GLN A 458 -1.72 28.42 -3.19
C GLN A 458 -0.47 27.56 -3.02
N TRP A 459 -0.20 27.15 -1.77
CA TRP A 459 0.94 26.31 -1.39
C TRP A 459 0.48 25.13 -0.55
N TRP A 460 0.96 23.94 -0.88
CA TRP A 460 0.70 22.72 -0.14
C TRP A 460 1.98 21.95 0.15
N LYS A 461 1.99 21.29 1.31
CA LYS A 461 2.99 20.31 1.71
C LYS A 461 2.27 19.02 2.04
N ASN A 462 2.52 17.99 1.26
CA ASN A 462 2.02 16.65 1.50
C ASN A 462 3.16 15.77 1.99
N THR A 463 3.00 15.17 3.16
CA THR A 463 3.92 14.17 3.70
C THR A 463 3.26 12.81 3.61
N TYR A 464 3.87 11.87 2.89
CA TYR A 464 3.46 10.47 2.82
C TYR A 464 4.43 9.64 3.65
N TYR A 465 3.90 8.97 4.66
CA TYR A 465 4.70 8.15 5.57
C TYR A 465 4.73 6.70 5.10
N HIS A 466 5.84 6.01 5.31
CA HIS A 466 6.01 4.59 4.94
C HIS A 466 5.01 3.64 5.64
N ASN A 467 4.38 4.09 6.73
CA ASN A 467 3.35 3.34 7.45
C ASN A 467 1.94 3.44 6.80
N GLY A 468 1.83 4.08 5.65
CA GLY A 468 0.60 4.23 4.87
C GLY A 468 -0.19 5.50 5.18
N THR A 469 0.17 6.26 6.22
CA THR A 469 -0.51 7.53 6.55
C THR A 469 0.01 8.70 5.72
N SER A 470 -0.77 9.78 5.68
CA SER A 470 -0.43 11.03 5.03
C SER A 470 -0.84 12.24 5.87
N LEU A 471 -0.13 13.34 5.67
CA LEU A 471 -0.42 14.63 6.26
C LEU A 471 -0.40 15.69 5.17
N THR A 472 -1.50 16.40 5.01
CA THR A 472 -1.60 17.58 4.15
C THR A 472 -1.53 18.83 5.02
N GLU A 473 -0.65 19.74 4.65
CA GLU A 473 -0.51 21.07 5.22
C GLU A 473 -0.53 22.10 4.07
N CYS A 474 -0.78 23.35 4.41
CA CYS A 474 -0.79 24.46 3.47
C CYS A 474 -0.15 25.70 4.10
N SER A 475 0.22 26.64 3.24
CA SER A 475 0.90 27.86 3.65
C SER A 475 0.20 29.09 3.08
N LYS A 476 0.08 30.13 3.92
CA LYS A 476 -0.43 31.46 3.55
C LYS A 476 0.69 32.49 3.34
N ASP A 477 1.92 32.11 3.63
CA ASP A 477 3.12 32.94 3.59
C ASP A 477 4.20 32.35 2.67
N GLN A 478 3.77 31.72 1.57
CA GLN A 478 4.63 31.21 0.50
C GLN A 478 5.66 30.16 0.96
N GLY A 479 5.23 29.27 1.85
CA GLY A 479 5.99 28.12 2.32
C GLY A 479 6.89 28.38 3.53
N VAL A 480 6.75 29.54 4.20
CA VAL A 480 7.51 29.87 5.42
C VAL A 480 6.90 29.14 6.64
N THR A 481 5.58 29.16 6.79
CA THR A 481 4.85 28.42 7.82
C THR A 481 3.83 27.47 7.20
N TRP A 482 3.55 26.37 7.91
CA TRP A 482 2.67 25.29 7.46
C TRP A 482 1.59 25.03 8.52
N SER A 483 0.34 24.91 8.08
CA SER A 483 -0.81 24.62 8.93
C SER A 483 -1.62 23.47 8.37
N LYS A 484 -2.31 22.73 9.24
CA LYS A 484 -3.28 21.69 8.86
C LYS A 484 -4.63 22.29 8.41
N ASP A 485 -4.93 23.52 8.84
CA ASP A 485 -6.18 24.19 8.54
C ASP A 485 -6.07 24.95 7.21
N CYS A 486 -6.46 24.27 6.14
CA CYS A 486 -6.29 24.78 4.78
C CYS A 486 -7.37 25.69 4.24
N GLY A 487 -8.33 26.06 5.10
CA GLY A 487 -9.40 26.99 4.76
C GLY A 487 -10.51 26.29 4.00
#